data_AF-D5L0C2-F1
#
_entry.id   AF-D5L0C2-F1
#
_cell.length_a   1.000
_cell.length_b   1.000
_cell.length_c   1.000
_cell.angle_alpha   90.00
_cell.angle_beta   90.00
_cell.angle_gamma   90.00
#
_symmetry.space_group_name_H-M   'P 1'
#
loop_
_entity.id
_entity.type
_entity.pdbx_description
1 polymer ?
#
loop_
_entity_poly.entity_id
_entity_poly.type
_entity_poly.pdbx_seq_one_letter_code
_entity_poly.pdbx_strand_id
1 'polypeptide(L)' 'FRDGVNWGRIVAFFEFGGVMCVESVNREMSPLVDSIALWMTEYLNRHLHAWIQDNGGW' A
#
# COMPACT_ATOMS: atom_id res chain seq x y z
N PHE A 1 5.53 -7.06 -6.51
CA PHE A 1 5.20 -6.65 -7.89
C PHE A 1 6.22 -7.08 -8.95
N ARG A 2 7.03 -8.13 -8.71
CA ARG A 2 8.12 -8.54 -9.61
C ARG A 2 7.64 -9.11 -10.95
N ASP A 3 6.48 -9.76 -10.97
CA ASP A 3 5.91 -10.39 -12.17
C ASP A 3 4.66 -9.63 -12.67
N GLY A 4 4.64 -8.31 -12.50
CA GLY A 4 3.52 -7.44 -12.90
C GLY A 4 2.53 -7.08 -11.79
N VAL A 5 1.53 -6.29 -12.16
CA VAL A 5 0.48 -5.76 -11.27
C VAL A 5 -0.86 -6.41 -11.64
N ASN A 6 -1.67 -6.72 -10.63
CA ASN A 6 -3.07 -7.11 -10.78
C ASN A 6 -3.84 -6.67 -9.53
N TRP A 7 -5.18 -6.69 -9.61
CA TRP A 7 -6.03 -6.27 -8.51
C TRP A 7 -5.80 -7.05 -7.21
N GLY A 8 -5.58 -8.37 -7.27
CA GLY A 8 -5.28 -9.17 -6.08
C GLY A 8 -4.01 -8.71 -5.36
N ARG A 9 -2.96 -8.35 -6.11
CA ARG A 9 -1.72 -7.78 -5.56
C ARG A 9 -1.90 -6.38 -4.99
N ILE A 10 -2.78 -5.57 -5.58
CA ILE A 10 -3.12 -4.23 -5.07
C ILE A 10 -3.88 -4.35 -3.74
N VAL A 11 -4.86 -5.24 -3.65
CA VAL A 11 -5.59 -5.51 -2.39
C VAL A 11 -4.63 -6.03 -1.32
N ALA A 12 -3.76 -6.98 -1.64
CA ALA A 12 -2.75 -7.49 -0.71
C ALA A 12 -1.77 -6.39 -0.23
N PHE A 13 -1.45 -5.42 -1.08
CA PHE A 13 -0.64 -4.26 -0.68
C PHE A 13 -1.34 -3.39 0.37
N PHE A 14 -2.65 -3.14 0.21
CA PHE A 14 -3.42 -2.39 1.21
C PHE A 14 -3.57 -3.17 2.53
N GLU A 15 -3.84 -4.47 2.45
CA GLU A 15 -3.95 -5.34 3.63
C GLU A 15 -2.63 -5.39 4.40
N PHE A 16 -1.51 -5.59 3.71
CA PHE A 16 -0.18 -5.60 4.32
C PHE A 16 0.14 -4.27 5.02
N GLY A 17 -0.19 -3.14 4.38
CA GLY A 17 -0.06 -1.82 4.99
C GLY A 17 -0.88 -1.66 6.26
N GLY A 18 -2.13 -2.14 6.25
CA GLY A 18 -3.00 -2.15 7.42
C GLY A 18 -2.45 -2.98 8.58
N VAL A 19 -1.96 -4.20 8.28
CA VAL A 19 -1.30 -5.06 9.28
C VAL A 19 -0.08 -4.38 9.89
N MET A 20 0.76 -3.74 9.07
CA MET A 20 1.93 -2.98 9.54
C MET A 20 1.52 -1.82 10.48
N CYS A 21 0.42 -1.12 10.18
CA CYS A 21 -0.09 -0.06 11.05
C CYS A 21 -0.58 -0.61 12.40
N VAL A 22 -1.36 -1.70 12.39
CA VAL A 22 -1.84 -2.35 13.62
C VAL A 22 -0.67 -2.84 14.47
N GLU A 23 0.32 -3.48 13.85
CA GLU A 23 1.50 -3.98 14.56
C GLU A 23 2.35 -2.84 15.12
N SER A 24 2.44 -1.71 14.41
CA SER A 24 3.14 -0.52 14.90
C SER A 24 2.48 0.03 16.18
N VAL A 25 1.15 0.07 16.23
CA VAL A 25 0.41 0.48 17.44
C VAL A 25 0.60 -0.53 18.58
N ASN A 26 0.50 -1.83 18.30
CA ASN A 26 0.68 -2.88 19.30
C ASN A 26 2.08 -2.87 19.94
N ARG A 27 3.09 -2.38 19.21
CA ARG A 27 4.47 -2.26 19.68
C ARG A 27 4.82 -0.88 20.27
N GLU A 28 3.83 -0.03 20.53
CA GLU A 28 4.03 1.35 21.01
C GLU A 28 4.86 2.22 20.05
N MET A 29 4.87 1.89 18.77
CA MET A 29 5.54 2.62 17.68
C MET A 29 4.55 3.40 16.82
N SER A 30 3.50 3.96 17.42
CA SER A 30 2.43 4.68 16.72
C SER A 30 2.87 5.75 15.71
N PRO A 31 4.00 6.49 15.89
CA PRO A 31 4.50 7.42 14.87
C PRO A 31 4.85 6.78 13.51
N LEU A 32 5.04 5.45 13.45
CA LEU A 32 5.27 4.73 12.19
C LEU A 32 4.01 4.68 11.32
N VAL A 33 2.81 4.81 11.88
CA VAL A 33 1.56 4.75 11.10
C VAL A 33 1.53 5.84 10.04
N ASP A 34 1.90 7.07 10.39
CA ASP A 34 1.96 8.19 9.45
C ASP A 34 3.01 7.96 8.37
N SER A 35 4.16 7.37 8.75
CA SER A 35 5.22 7.02 7.80
C SER A 35 4.77 5.93 6.82
N ILE A 36 4.07 4.90 7.31
CA ILE A 36 3.52 3.82 6.49
C ILE A 36 2.49 4.39 5.51
N ALA A 37 1.57 5.23 5.97
CA ALA A 37 0.58 5.87 5.12
C ALA A 37 1.24 6.72 4.01
N LEU A 38 2.28 7.47 4.34
CA LEU A 38 3.06 8.24 3.38
C LEU A 38 3.70 7.32 2.33
N TRP A 39 4.45 6.30 2.75
CA TRP A 39 5.11 5.37 1.84
C TRP A 39 4.13 4.62 0.94
N MET A 40 2.98 4.21 1.49
CA MET A 40 1.95 3.55 0.70
C MET A 40 1.39 4.49 -0.37
N THR A 41 1.14 5.74 -0.01
CA THR A 41 0.66 6.77 -0.93
C THR A 41 1.67 7.04 -2.04
N GLU A 42 2.95 7.19 -1.68
CA GLU A 42 4.03 7.36 -2.65
C GLU A 42 4.15 6.16 -3.59
N TYR A 43 4.06 4.95 -3.06
CA TYR A 43 4.15 3.72 -3.85
C TYR A 43 2.96 3.58 -4.80
N LEU A 44 1.74 3.83 -4.31
CA LEU A 44 0.53 3.83 -5.12
C LEU A 44 0.68 4.81 -6.29
N ASN A 45 1.06 6.06 -6.01
CA ASN A 45 1.19 7.11 -7.01
C ASN A 45 2.29 6.83 -8.03
N ARG A 46 3.45 6.32 -7.59
CA ARG A 46 4.61 6.12 -8.49
C ARG A 46 4.57 4.81 -9.27
N HIS A 47 3.97 3.76 -8.73
CA HIS A 47 4.11 2.41 -9.28
C HIS A 47 2.80 1.72 -9.66
N LEU A 48 1.67 2.09 -9.03
CA LEU A 48 0.39 1.41 -9.25
C LEU A 48 -0.61 2.29 -10.02
N HIS A 49 -0.48 3.61 -9.93
CA HIS A 49 -1.43 4.56 -10.50
C HIS A 49 -1.63 4.36 -12.01
N ALA A 50 -0.54 4.29 -12.78
CA ALA A 50 -0.61 4.09 -14.22
C ALA A 50 -1.37 2.79 -14.57
N TRP A 51 -0.99 1.67 -13.94
CA TRP A 51 -1.66 0.39 -14.17
C TRP A 51 -3.15 0.44 -13.83
N ILE A 52 -3.51 1.08 -12.71
CA ILE A 52 -4.93 1.24 -12.32
C ILE A 52 -5.70 2.00 -13.39
N GLN A 53 -5.17 3.13 -13.87
CA GLN A 53 -5.82 3.92 -14.93
C GLN A 53 -5.94 3.14 -16.25
N ASP A 54 -4.87 2.44 -16.65
CA ASP A 54 -4.84 1.61 -17.86
C ASP A 54 -5.84 0.43 -17.80
N ASN A 55 -6.28 0.03 -16.59
CA ASN A 55 -7.21 -1.07 -16.37
C ASN A 55 -8.63 -0.60 -15.97
N GLY A 56 -9.01 0.63 -16.36
CA GLY A 56 -10.38 1.14 -16.19
C GLY A 56 -10.59 1.98 -14.94
N GLY A 57 -9.52 2.31 -14.20
CA GLY A 57 -9.61 3.04 -12.95
C GLY A 57 -10.11 2.18 -11.80
N TRP A 58 -10.51 2.85 -10.71
CA TRP A 58 -11.19 2.24 -9.57
C TRP A 58 -12.69 2.12 -9.83
#